data_AF-A0A7K0A6Z0-F1
#
_entry.id   AF-A0A7K0A6Z0-F1
#
_cell.length_a   1.000
_cell.length_b   1.000
_cell.length_c   1.000
_cell.angle_alpha   90.00
_cell.angle_beta   90.00
_cell.angle_gamma   90.00
#
_symmetry.space_group_name_H-M   'P 1'
#
loop_
_entity.id
_entity.type
_entity.pdbx_description
1 polymer ?
#
loop_
_entity_poly.entity_id
_entity_poly.type
_entity_poly.pdbx_seq_one_letter_code
_entity_poly.pdbx_strand_id
1 'polypeptide(L)'
;MVVDAFREDVRALRAGEAGFADTSMFAHLPPLHLARYDVDFADRFLAATEAVAGKLRRARQAGWPYPSEDLLGSVAEERAMEEILAQADAHLELGVEVGDISCEREPGLAEDIETLREVSFKDRDFEWLFQPAAHGLVEDLRVDAQLRFMNLRFAEWFRPFWEGFDPFRPEAEDCESG
;
A
#
# COMPACT_ATOMS: atom_id res chain seq x y z
N MET A 1 6.41 8.85 10.85
CA MET A 1 6.13 7.57 10.14
C MET A 1 4.74 7.67 9.56
N VAL A 2 4.51 7.19 8.32
CA VAL A 2 3.24 7.28 7.57
C VAL A 2 2.01 6.99 8.44
N VAL A 3 2.04 5.88 9.19
CA VAL A 3 0.93 5.47 10.07
C VAL A 3 0.55 6.55 11.08
N ASP A 4 1.53 7.24 11.67
CA ASP A 4 1.27 8.29 12.66
C ASP A 4 0.68 9.55 12.01
N ALA A 5 1.14 9.90 10.81
CA ALA A 5 0.57 10.99 10.03
C ALA A 5 -0.90 10.68 9.66
N PHE A 6 -1.17 9.46 9.20
CA PHE A 6 -2.51 9.02 8.84
C PHE A 6 -3.47 8.94 10.04
N ARG A 7 -2.97 8.56 11.22
CA ARG A 7 -3.75 8.64 12.47
C ARG A 7 -4.15 10.07 12.79
N GLU A 8 -3.27 11.02 12.56
CA GLU A 8 -3.56 12.44 12.78
C GLU A 8 -4.56 12.98 11.75
N ASP A 9 -4.38 12.63 10.47
CA ASP A 9 -5.33 12.96 9.41
C ASP A 9 -6.75 12.46 9.74
N VAL A 10 -6.89 11.19 10.14
CA VAL A 10 -8.18 10.61 10.54
C VAL A 10 -8.79 11.36 11.73
N ARG A 11 -7.99 11.77 12.72
CA ARG A 11 -8.48 12.56 13.85
C ARG A 11 -9.01 13.92 13.40
N ALA A 12 -8.23 14.64 12.61
CA ALA A 12 -8.61 15.95 12.08
C ALA A 12 -9.89 15.87 11.23
N LEU A 13 -10.00 14.85 10.38
CA LEU A 13 -11.19 14.57 9.58
C LEU A 13 -12.43 14.31 10.44
N ARG A 14 -12.31 13.48 11.48
CA ARG A 14 -13.42 13.20 12.42
C ARG A 14 -13.85 14.42 13.22
N ALA A 15 -12.90 15.29 13.56
CA ALA A 15 -13.17 16.54 14.25
C ALA A 15 -13.76 17.62 13.32
N GLY A 16 -13.73 17.42 12.00
CA GLY A 16 -14.13 18.42 11.01
C GLY A 16 -13.14 19.59 10.91
N GLU A 17 -11.92 19.40 11.37
CA GLU A 17 -10.86 20.42 11.41
C GLU A 17 -10.12 20.56 10.07
N ALA A 18 -10.19 19.53 9.23
CA ALA A 18 -9.60 19.49 7.90
C ALA A 18 -10.54 18.85 6.88
N GLY A 19 -10.43 19.25 5.61
CA GLY A 19 -11.00 18.50 4.50
C GLY A 19 -10.05 17.39 4.06
N PHE A 20 -10.56 16.37 3.36
CA PHE A 20 -9.72 15.26 2.90
C PHE A 20 -8.56 15.74 2.00
N ALA A 21 -8.80 16.72 1.14
CA ALA A 21 -7.78 17.29 0.27
C ALA A 21 -6.59 17.94 1.01
N ASP A 22 -6.77 18.29 2.29
CA ASP A 22 -5.76 18.96 3.10
C ASP A 22 -4.91 17.96 3.92
N THR A 23 -5.24 16.67 3.86
CA THR A 23 -4.57 15.61 4.62
C THR A 23 -3.29 15.13 3.94
N SER A 24 -2.36 14.57 4.72
CA SER A 24 -1.19 13.90 4.16
C SER A 24 -1.58 12.67 3.34
N MET A 25 -2.65 11.96 3.72
CA MET A 25 -3.22 10.86 2.93
C MET A 25 -3.47 11.24 1.47
N PHE A 26 -4.03 12.43 1.21
CA PHE A 26 -4.41 12.83 -0.14
C PHE A 26 -3.21 13.01 -1.08
N ALA A 27 -2.05 13.40 -0.57
CA ALA A 27 -0.84 13.56 -1.38
C ALA A 27 -0.43 12.27 -2.11
N HIS A 28 -0.93 11.12 -1.64
CA HIS A 28 -0.55 9.79 -2.09
C HIS A 28 -1.73 8.98 -2.63
N LEU A 29 -2.88 9.63 -2.81
CA LEU A 29 -4.08 9.04 -3.35
C LEU A 29 -4.43 9.63 -4.72
N PRO A 30 -4.99 8.82 -5.62
CA PRO A 30 -5.46 9.29 -6.92
C PRO A 30 -6.43 10.49 -6.80
N PRO A 31 -6.17 11.63 -7.46
CA PRO A 31 -7.07 12.78 -7.40
C PRO A 31 -8.48 12.48 -7.96
N LEU A 32 -8.59 11.50 -8.86
CA LEU A 32 -9.84 11.08 -9.51
C LEU A 32 -10.98 10.81 -8.52
N HIS A 33 -10.67 10.26 -7.34
CA HIS A 33 -11.68 9.85 -6.37
C HIS A 33 -11.81 10.80 -5.19
N LEU A 34 -11.29 12.04 -5.28
CA LEU A 34 -11.35 13.02 -4.18
C LEU A 34 -12.76 13.21 -3.62
N ALA A 35 -13.78 13.28 -4.48
CA ALA A 35 -15.17 13.44 -4.06
C ALA A 35 -15.75 12.21 -3.31
N ARG A 36 -15.04 11.08 -3.32
CA ARG A 36 -15.42 9.81 -2.67
C ARG A 36 -14.58 9.52 -1.42
N TYR A 37 -13.54 10.29 -1.17
CA TYR A 37 -12.73 10.16 0.02
C TYR A 37 -13.43 10.83 1.21
N ASP A 38 -14.01 10.01 2.06
CA ASP A 38 -14.66 10.42 3.31
C ASP A 38 -13.91 9.86 4.53
N VAL A 39 -14.45 10.11 5.72
CA VAL A 39 -13.87 9.64 6.99
C VAL A 39 -13.81 8.10 7.03
N ASP A 40 -14.84 7.43 6.52
CA ASP A 40 -14.91 5.96 6.49
C ASP A 40 -13.83 5.39 5.56
N PHE A 41 -13.59 6.03 4.42
CA PHE A 41 -12.46 5.71 3.55
C PHE A 41 -11.12 5.92 4.27
N ALA A 42 -10.92 7.06 4.93
CA ALA A 42 -9.67 7.34 5.67
C ALA A 42 -9.40 6.27 6.73
N ASP A 43 -10.43 5.89 7.50
CA ASP A 43 -10.32 4.86 8.53
C ASP A 43 -9.91 3.49 7.96
N ARG A 44 -10.52 3.09 6.85
CA ARG A 44 -10.18 1.83 6.17
C ARG A 44 -8.80 1.88 5.55
N PHE A 45 -8.41 3.02 4.99
CA PHE A 45 -7.09 3.19 4.40
C PHE A 45 -6.00 3.18 5.46
N LEU A 46 -6.20 3.86 6.60
CA LEU A 46 -5.32 3.75 7.76
C LEU A 46 -5.19 2.29 8.24
N ALA A 47 -6.29 1.55 8.32
CA ALA A 47 -6.25 0.13 8.72
C ALA A 47 -5.42 -0.72 7.73
N ALA A 48 -5.53 -0.46 6.42
CA ALA A 48 -4.70 -1.11 5.41
C ALA A 48 -3.21 -0.75 5.58
N THR A 49 -2.90 0.53 5.86
CA THR A 49 -1.51 0.96 6.12
C THR A 49 -0.92 0.33 7.38
N GLU A 50 -1.70 0.24 8.47
CA GLU A 50 -1.30 -0.46 9.68
C GLU A 50 -1.06 -1.96 9.43
N ALA A 51 -1.90 -2.59 8.61
CA ALA A 51 -1.74 -3.98 8.21
C ALA A 51 -0.43 -4.19 7.45
N VAL A 52 -0.14 -3.38 6.42
CA VAL A 52 1.12 -3.46 5.65
C VAL A 52 2.34 -3.24 6.55
N ALA A 53 2.32 -2.21 7.41
CA ALA A 53 3.41 -1.97 8.36
C ALA A 53 3.61 -3.15 9.32
N GLY A 54 2.52 -3.81 9.74
CA GLY A 54 2.55 -5.03 10.54
C GLY A 54 3.16 -6.22 9.78
N LYS A 55 2.77 -6.41 8.52
CA LYS A 55 3.32 -7.46 7.64
C LYS A 55 4.81 -7.29 7.41
N LEU A 56 5.28 -6.09 7.07
CA LEU A 56 6.71 -5.78 6.93
C LEU A 56 7.51 -6.10 8.20
N ARG A 57 6.98 -5.71 9.37
CA ARG A 57 7.60 -6.01 10.66
C ARG A 57 7.70 -7.51 10.91
N ARG A 58 6.63 -8.26 10.62
CA ARG A 58 6.59 -9.72 10.77
C ARG A 58 7.54 -10.42 9.79
N ALA A 59 7.58 -9.98 8.53
CA ALA A 59 8.48 -10.50 7.51
C ALA A 59 9.95 -10.35 7.95
N ARG A 60 10.34 -9.15 8.42
CA ARG A 60 11.67 -8.92 9.01
C ARG A 60 11.98 -9.86 10.18
N GLN A 61 11.04 -10.04 11.11
CA GLN A 61 11.21 -10.95 12.26
C GLN A 61 11.35 -12.41 11.84
N ALA A 62 10.70 -12.81 10.75
CA ALA A 62 10.76 -14.16 10.19
C ALA A 62 12.02 -14.39 9.32
N GLY A 63 12.88 -13.39 9.12
CA GLY A 63 14.02 -13.49 8.21
C GLY A 63 13.61 -13.51 6.74
N TRP A 64 12.45 -12.95 6.41
CA TRP A 64 11.94 -12.79 5.04
C TRP A 64 12.11 -11.33 4.61
N PRO A 65 13.31 -10.93 4.12
CA PRO A 65 13.59 -9.54 3.80
C PRO A 65 12.79 -9.03 2.60
N TYR A 66 12.47 -9.92 1.65
CA TYR A 66 11.76 -9.59 0.41
C TYR A 66 10.55 -10.50 0.25
N PRO A 67 9.41 -10.11 0.84
CA PRO A 67 8.18 -10.85 0.65
C PRO A 67 7.66 -10.78 -0.79
N SER A 68 7.15 -11.90 -1.29
CA SER A 68 6.65 -12.06 -2.66
C SER A 68 5.35 -11.28 -2.90
N GLU A 69 4.81 -11.37 -4.12
CA GLU A 69 3.55 -10.75 -4.55
C GLU A 69 2.36 -11.11 -3.64
N ASP A 70 2.49 -12.21 -2.90
CA ASP A 70 1.54 -12.62 -1.87
C ASP A 70 1.64 -11.78 -0.60
N LEU A 71 2.44 -10.72 -0.49
CA LEU A 71 2.42 -9.89 0.72
C LEU A 71 1.16 -9.04 0.81
N LEU A 72 0.73 -8.52 -0.34
CA LEU A 72 -0.30 -7.49 -0.46
C LEU A 72 -1.57 -8.13 -1.02
N GLY A 73 -2.66 -7.97 -0.29
CA GLY A 73 -3.91 -8.65 -0.57
C GLY A 73 -4.94 -7.80 -1.27
N SER A 74 -4.69 -6.51 -1.48
CA SER A 74 -5.67 -5.60 -2.08
C SER A 74 -4.99 -4.35 -2.63
N VAL A 75 -5.66 -3.63 -3.54
CA VAL A 75 -5.16 -2.35 -4.08
C VAL A 75 -4.93 -1.33 -2.97
N ALA A 76 -5.74 -1.32 -1.91
CA ALA A 76 -5.54 -0.44 -0.76
C ALA A 76 -4.23 -0.75 -0.03
N GLU A 77 -3.86 -2.02 0.08
CA GLU A 77 -2.57 -2.42 0.67
C GLU A 77 -1.40 -2.11 -0.26
N GLU A 78 -1.55 -2.29 -1.58
CA GLU A 78 -0.53 -1.85 -2.56
C GLU A 78 -0.31 -0.34 -2.50
N ARG A 79 -1.37 0.45 -2.47
CA ARG A 79 -1.26 1.91 -2.30
C ARG A 79 -0.60 2.30 -0.98
N ALA A 80 -0.91 1.60 0.11
CA ALA A 80 -0.28 1.85 1.39
C ALA A 80 1.21 1.44 1.42
N MET A 81 1.57 0.36 0.74
CA MET A 81 2.97 -0.07 0.57
C MET A 81 3.76 0.97 -0.22
N GLU A 82 3.23 1.41 -1.36
CA GLU A 82 3.86 2.44 -2.19
C GLU A 82 4.13 3.70 -1.37
N GLU A 83 3.19 4.07 -0.50
CA GLU A 83 3.36 5.23 0.35
C GLU A 83 4.46 5.07 1.41
N ILE A 84 4.51 3.91 2.07
CA ILE A 84 5.57 3.60 3.03
C ILE A 84 6.95 3.65 2.34
N LEU A 85 7.06 3.10 1.14
CA LEU A 85 8.29 3.06 0.36
C LEU A 85 8.68 4.45 -0.16
N ALA A 86 7.73 5.24 -0.65
CA ALA A 86 7.97 6.62 -1.08
C ALA A 86 8.46 7.51 0.07
N GLN A 87 7.87 7.38 1.26
CA GLN A 87 8.35 8.13 2.43
C GLN A 87 9.75 7.66 2.88
N ALA A 88 10.04 6.36 2.80
CA ALA A 88 11.37 5.84 3.11
C ALA A 88 12.43 6.38 2.14
N ASP A 89 12.10 6.43 0.85
CA ASP A 89 12.97 6.98 -0.20
C ASP A 89 13.20 8.49 0.00
N ALA A 90 12.15 9.26 0.29
CA ALA A 90 12.27 10.68 0.60
C ALA A 90 13.15 10.95 1.84
N HIS A 91 13.08 10.11 2.88
CA HIS A 91 13.96 10.24 4.04
C HIS A 91 15.43 9.94 3.71
N LEU A 92 15.69 8.96 2.83
CA LEU A 92 17.03 8.66 2.33
C LEU A 92 17.62 9.85 1.56
N GLU A 93 16.84 10.44 0.65
CA GLU A 93 17.26 11.58 -0.15
C GLU A 93 17.57 12.81 0.70
N LEU A 94 16.73 13.08 1.70
CA LEU A 94 16.87 14.23 2.60
C LEU A 94 17.92 14.02 3.70
N GLY A 95 18.49 12.81 3.83
CA GLY A 95 19.45 12.47 4.87
C GLY A 95 18.88 12.61 6.28
N VAL A 96 17.58 12.39 6.45
CA VAL A 96 16.89 12.52 7.73
C VAL A 96 17.20 11.29 8.58
N GLU A 97 17.80 11.49 9.76
CA GLU A 97 18.02 10.41 10.72
C GLU A 97 16.68 9.92 11.29
N VAL A 98 16.26 8.71 10.91
CA VAL A 98 15.05 8.08 11.46
C VAL A 98 15.44 7.24 12.68
N GLY A 99 15.57 7.88 13.85
CA GLY A 99 15.78 7.20 15.15
C GLY A 99 17.18 6.61 15.37
N ASP A 100 17.30 5.66 16.32
CA ASP A 100 18.53 4.93 16.76
C ASP A 100 19.24 4.11 15.65
N ILE A 101 18.93 4.37 14.39
CA ILE A 101 19.71 3.87 13.25
C ILE A 101 20.96 4.75 13.20
N SER A 102 22.01 4.36 13.93
CA SER A 102 23.31 5.02 13.83
C SER A 102 23.73 5.02 12.37
N CYS A 103 23.82 6.22 11.80
CA CYS A 103 24.02 6.44 10.38
C CYS A 103 25.46 6.12 9.95
N GLU A 104 25.82 4.84 9.97
CA GLU A 104 26.49 4.32 8.79
C GLU A 104 25.40 4.21 7.74
N ARG A 105 25.46 5.10 6.74
CA ARG A 105 24.57 5.14 5.59
C ARG A 105 24.51 3.74 4.99
N GLU A 106 23.54 2.92 5.38
CA GLU A 106 23.51 1.50 4.98
C GLU A 106 23.44 1.47 3.46
N PRO A 107 24.52 1.04 2.77
CA PRO A 107 24.61 1.17 1.32
C PRO A 107 23.58 0.30 0.57
N GLY A 108 22.81 -0.53 1.29
CA GLY A 108 21.75 -1.38 0.76
C GLY A 108 20.32 -0.86 0.91
N LEU A 109 20.02 0.19 1.69
CA LEU A 109 18.62 0.55 1.96
C LEU A 109 17.85 1.03 0.71
N ALA A 110 18.52 1.72 -0.21
CA ALA A 110 17.92 2.10 -1.50
C ALA A 110 17.65 0.86 -2.39
N GLU A 111 18.57 -0.10 -2.40
CA GLU A 111 18.43 -1.37 -3.12
C GLU A 111 17.30 -2.22 -2.50
N ASP A 112 17.16 -2.20 -1.17
CA ASP A 112 16.08 -2.88 -0.45
C ASP A 112 14.71 -2.30 -0.80
N ILE A 113 14.59 -0.97 -0.88
CA ILE A 113 13.35 -0.29 -1.27
C ILE A 113 12.96 -0.69 -2.69
N GLU A 114 13.90 -0.66 -3.64
CA GLU A 114 13.61 -1.06 -5.02
C GLU A 114 13.24 -2.54 -5.11
N THR A 115 13.98 -3.40 -4.42
CA THR A 115 13.68 -4.84 -4.37
C THR A 115 12.26 -5.06 -3.83
N LEU A 116 11.86 -4.37 -2.75
CA LEU A 116 10.50 -4.46 -2.22
C LEU A 116 9.45 -4.00 -3.24
N ARG A 117 9.71 -2.95 -4.04
CA ARG A 117 8.84 -2.51 -5.13
C ARG A 117 8.69 -3.56 -6.21
N GLU A 118 9.78 -4.25 -6.55
CA GLU A 118 9.76 -5.28 -7.58
C GLU A 118 9.03 -6.55 -7.13
N VAL A 119 9.21 -6.96 -5.87
CA VAL A 119 8.74 -8.28 -5.42
C VAL A 119 7.39 -8.26 -4.71
N SER A 120 6.95 -7.15 -4.13
CA SER A 120 5.79 -7.15 -3.21
C SER A 120 4.46 -6.81 -3.89
N PHE A 121 4.50 -6.19 -5.07
CA PHE A 121 3.32 -5.73 -5.79
C PHE A 121 2.87 -6.78 -6.81
N LYS A 122 1.57 -7.01 -6.92
CA LYS A 122 1.02 -8.03 -7.82
C LYS A 122 1.15 -7.59 -9.28
N ASP A 123 0.60 -6.42 -9.57
CA ASP A 123 0.75 -5.70 -10.81
C ASP A 123 0.76 -4.20 -10.46
N ARG A 124 1.63 -3.41 -11.09
CA ARG A 124 1.67 -1.95 -10.85
C ARG A 124 0.49 -1.23 -11.51
N ASP A 125 -0.62 -1.94 -11.73
CA ASP A 125 -1.78 -1.41 -12.44
C ASP A 125 -2.48 -0.31 -11.66
N PHE A 126 -2.30 -0.26 -10.32
CA PHE A 126 -2.74 0.87 -9.50
C PHE A 126 -2.14 2.21 -9.94
N GLU A 127 -1.04 2.24 -10.69
CA GLU A 127 -0.46 3.47 -11.26
C GLU A 127 -1.36 4.13 -12.29
N TRP A 128 -2.20 3.34 -12.98
CA TRP A 128 -3.17 3.86 -13.95
C TRP A 128 -4.19 4.79 -13.28
N LEU A 129 -4.41 4.65 -11.98
CA LEU A 129 -5.30 5.53 -11.22
C LEU A 129 -4.82 7.00 -11.20
N PHE A 130 -3.52 7.24 -11.42
CA PHE A 130 -2.94 8.58 -11.46
C PHE A 130 -2.89 9.17 -12.88
N GLN A 131 -3.25 8.40 -13.90
CA GLN A 131 -3.20 8.83 -15.29
C GLN A 131 -4.55 9.41 -15.73
N PRO A 132 -4.65 10.72 -16.06
CA PRO A 132 -5.91 11.32 -16.48
C PRO A 132 -6.56 10.64 -17.69
N ALA A 133 -5.74 10.07 -18.58
CA ALA A 133 -6.21 9.35 -19.76
C ALA A 133 -6.85 7.98 -19.42
N ALA A 134 -6.51 7.39 -18.28
CA ALA A 134 -7.00 6.08 -17.84
C ALA A 134 -8.23 6.15 -16.94
N HIS A 135 -8.60 7.34 -16.43
CA HIS A 135 -9.68 7.50 -15.46
C HIS A 135 -11.02 6.88 -15.90
N GLY A 136 -11.37 6.99 -17.19
CA GLY A 136 -12.59 6.39 -17.73
C GLY A 136 -12.48 4.88 -17.98
N LEU A 137 -11.27 4.35 -18.14
CA LEU A 137 -11.00 2.94 -18.44
C LEU A 137 -11.06 2.08 -17.17
N VAL A 138 -10.53 2.58 -16.07
CA VAL A 138 -10.44 1.84 -14.78
C VAL A 138 -11.82 1.59 -14.16
N GLU A 139 -12.80 2.43 -14.45
CA GLU A 139 -14.18 2.26 -13.96
C GLU A 139 -15.08 1.48 -14.95
N ASP A 140 -14.61 1.16 -16.16
CA ASP A 140 -15.38 0.42 -17.17
C ASP A 140 -15.22 -1.10 -17.03
N LEU A 141 -16.29 -1.76 -16.58
CA LEU A 141 -16.41 -3.22 -16.46
C LEU A 141 -16.04 -4.00 -17.73
N ARG A 142 -16.23 -3.41 -18.92
CA ARG A 142 -15.90 -4.07 -20.20
C ARG A 142 -14.41 -4.05 -20.48
N VAL A 143 -13.73 -3.00 -20.05
CA VAL A 143 -12.28 -2.84 -20.19
C VAL A 143 -11.57 -3.68 -19.13
N ASP A 144 -12.07 -3.67 -17.90
CA ASP A 144 -11.63 -4.52 -16.79
C ASP A 144 -11.57 -6.01 -17.19
N ALA A 145 -12.64 -6.53 -17.80
CA ALA A 145 -12.70 -7.91 -18.27
C ALA A 145 -11.73 -8.25 -19.41
N GLN A 146 -11.25 -7.25 -20.17
CA GLN A 146 -10.32 -7.44 -21.29
C GLN A 146 -8.85 -7.31 -20.86
N LEU A 147 -8.56 -6.35 -19.98
CA LEU A 147 -7.21 -6.06 -19.49
C LEU A 147 -6.85 -6.87 -18.25
N ARG A 148 -7.83 -7.52 -17.60
CA ARG A 148 -7.67 -8.35 -16.39
C ARG A 148 -7.08 -7.58 -15.20
N PHE A 149 -7.45 -6.31 -15.08
CA PHE A 149 -7.08 -5.53 -13.90
C PHE A 149 -7.62 -6.19 -12.64
N MET A 150 -6.81 -6.18 -11.57
CA MET A 150 -7.24 -6.71 -10.28
C MET A 150 -7.83 -5.60 -9.40
N ASN A 151 -9.16 -5.57 -9.27
CA ASN A 151 -9.88 -4.76 -8.28
C ASN A 151 -9.59 -3.24 -8.33
N LEU A 152 -9.23 -2.66 -9.48
CA LEU A 152 -8.85 -1.24 -9.59
C LEU A 152 -10.02 -0.26 -9.42
N ARG A 153 -11.27 -0.73 -9.56
CA ARG A 153 -12.43 0.11 -9.28
C ARG A 153 -12.42 0.54 -7.83
N PHE A 154 -12.71 1.80 -7.55
CA PHE A 154 -12.66 2.35 -6.20
C PHE A 154 -13.43 1.53 -5.15
N ALA A 155 -14.60 0.99 -5.53
CA ALA A 155 -15.43 0.18 -4.63
C ALA A 155 -14.77 -1.16 -4.22
N GLU A 156 -13.71 -1.56 -4.91
CA GLU A 156 -13.03 -2.84 -4.78
C GLU A 156 -11.65 -2.73 -4.15
N TRP A 157 -11.15 -1.51 -3.90
CA TRP A 157 -9.78 -1.32 -3.41
C TRP A 157 -9.44 -2.10 -2.14
N PHE A 158 -10.43 -2.28 -1.26
CA PHE A 158 -10.26 -3.00 0.00
C PHE A 158 -10.73 -4.45 -0.08
N ARG A 159 -11.18 -4.92 -1.25
CA ARG A 159 -11.55 -6.32 -1.45
C ARG A 159 -10.27 -7.12 -1.62
N PRO A 160 -10.19 -8.32 -0.99
CA PRO A 160 -9.04 -9.17 -1.19
C PRO A 160 -8.96 -9.58 -2.67
N PHE A 161 -7.74 -9.69 -3.17
CA PHE A 161 -7.45 -10.21 -4.50
C PHE A 161 -7.83 -11.69 -4.64
N TRP A 162 -7.80 -12.46 -3.53
CA TRP A 162 -8.23 -13.86 -3.47
C TRP A 162 -8.85 -14.23 -2.11
N GLU A 163 -9.70 -15.26 -2.09
CA GLU A 163 -10.32 -15.77 -0.86
C GLU A 163 -9.28 -16.44 0.06
N GLY A 164 -9.41 -16.23 1.37
CA GLY A 164 -8.58 -16.90 2.37
C GLY A 164 -7.11 -16.44 2.40
N PHE A 165 -6.83 -15.25 1.89
CA PHE A 165 -5.49 -14.67 1.87
C PHE A 165 -4.87 -14.55 3.27
N ASP A 166 -3.75 -15.24 3.50
CA ASP A 166 -2.84 -15.01 4.61
C ASP A 166 -1.40 -15.14 4.10
N PRO A 167 -0.64 -14.02 4.00
CA PRO A 167 0.72 -14.00 3.47
C PRO A 167 1.72 -14.82 4.29
N PHE A 168 1.34 -15.23 5.50
CA PHE A 168 2.19 -16.01 6.41
C PHE A 168 1.61 -17.39 6.72
N ARG A 169 0.59 -17.82 5.96
CA ARG A 169 0.10 -19.18 6.07
C ARG A 169 1.19 -20.12 5.59
N PRO A 170 1.62 -21.12 6.37
CA PRO A 170 2.51 -22.14 5.86
C PRO A 170 1.82 -22.81 4.66
N GLU A 171 2.57 -23.01 3.56
CA GLU A 171 2.10 -23.86 2.46
C GLU A 171 1.57 -25.15 3.09
N ALA A 172 0.33 -25.52 2.77
CA ALA A 172 -0.16 -26.81 3.19
C ALA A 172 0.82 -27.82 2.58
N GLU A 173 1.58 -28.53 3.41
CA GLU A 173 2.39 -29.65 2.93
C GLU A 173 1.43 -30.55 2.15
N ASP A 174 1.58 -30.61 0.83
CA ASP A 174 0.99 -31.63 0.01
C ASP A 174 1.57 -32.95 0.51
N CYS A 175 0.92 -33.53 1.51
CA CYS A 175 1.10 -34.92 1.89
C CYS A 175 0.59 -35.76 0.71
N GLU A 176 1.42 -35.89 -0.33
CA GLU A 176 1.30 -36.95 -1.30
C GLU A 176 1.32 -38.27 -0.53
N SER A 177 0.13 -38.81 -0.29
CA SER A 177 -0.05 -40.17 0.19
C SER A 177 0.15 -41.09 -1.01
N GLY A 178 1.39 -41.49 -1.25
CA GLY A 178 1.79 -42.55 -2.17
C GLY A 178 2.18 -43.82 -1.44
#